data_AF-X1CHR9-F1
#
_entry.id   AF-X1CHR9-F1
#
_cell.length_a   1.000
_cell.length_b   1.000
_cell.length_c   1.000
_cell.angle_alpha   90.00
_cell.angle_beta   90.00
_cell.angle_gamma   90.00
#
_symmetry.space_group_name_H-M   'P 1'
#
loop_
_entity.id
_entity.type
_entity.pdbx_description
1 polymer ?
#
loop_
_entity_poly.entity_id
_entity_poly.type
_entity_poly.pdbx_seq_one_letter_code
_entity_poly.pdbx_strand_id
1 'polypeptide(L)'
;AYGHPEITEVNIGVRNNSGILISGHDLKDMEELLNQTKGTGVDVYTHGEMLPDNYYPAFKKYDHFVGNYGSSWWQQNKEFESFNGPILLTTNCLVPLRKNNTYLNRLFTTGLVGYAGAKHIPDRDKGGAKDFSEIIELAKKCKPPTEIETGKIVGGFAHNQVLALADKVVEAVKSGAIKRFIVMAGCDGRQKTRSYYTEVAENLPEDTVILTAGCAKYRYNKLNLGDIGGIPRVLDAGQCNDSYSLVV
;
A
#
# COMPACT_ATOMS: atom_id res chain seq x y z
N ALA A 1 6.10 0.00 17.42
CA ALA A 1 4.79 -0.64 17.70
C ALA A 1 4.63 -1.94 16.91
N TYR A 2 4.90 -1.95 15.60
CA TYR A 2 4.51 -3.05 14.70
C TYR A 2 5.66 -3.95 14.20
N GLY A 3 6.86 -3.81 14.78
CA GLY A 3 8.09 -4.42 14.29
C GLY A 3 8.80 -3.54 13.24
N HIS A 4 9.98 -3.97 12.79
CA HIS A 4 10.68 -3.36 11.66
C HIS A 4 10.15 -3.95 10.36
N PRO A 5 9.91 -3.14 9.30
CA PRO A 5 9.58 -3.66 7.98
C PRO A 5 10.65 -4.64 7.49
N GLU A 6 10.21 -5.72 6.86
CA GLU A 6 11.05 -6.78 6.33
C GLU A 6 10.66 -7.14 4.90
N ILE A 7 11.59 -7.74 4.14
CA ILE A 7 11.34 -8.15 2.76
C ILE A 7 10.06 -8.97 2.68
N THR A 8 9.13 -8.51 1.85
CA THR A 8 7.81 -9.12 1.71
C THR A 8 7.37 -9.12 0.26
N GLU A 9 6.83 -10.27 -0.18
CA GLU A 9 6.09 -10.39 -1.43
C GLU A 9 4.61 -10.16 -1.16
N VAL A 10 4.05 -9.10 -1.76
CA VAL A 10 2.65 -8.70 -1.57
C VAL A 10 1.84 -9.11 -2.78
N ASN A 11 0.82 -9.95 -2.57
CA ASN A 11 -0.14 -10.32 -3.61
C ASN A 11 -0.94 -9.09 -4.07
N ILE A 12 -1.15 -8.96 -5.39
CA ILE A 12 -2.00 -7.91 -5.99
C ILE A 12 -3.25 -8.45 -6.71
N GLY A 13 -3.45 -9.77 -6.69
CA GLY A 13 -4.72 -10.41 -7.08
C GLY A 13 -5.75 -10.42 -5.94
N VAL A 14 -6.87 -11.11 -6.17
CA VAL A 14 -8.01 -11.15 -5.23
C VAL A 14 -8.40 -12.57 -4.84
N ARG A 15 -9.10 -12.70 -3.71
CA ARG A 15 -9.76 -13.93 -3.26
C ARG A 15 -11.28 -13.84 -3.48
N ASN A 16 -11.96 -14.95 -3.25
CA ASN A 16 -13.40 -15.09 -3.42
C ASN A 16 -14.24 -14.68 -2.19
N ASN A 17 -13.62 -14.17 -1.12
CA ASN A 17 -14.35 -13.64 0.03
C ASN A 17 -14.71 -12.16 -0.21
N SER A 18 -15.77 -11.68 0.44
CA SER A 18 -15.97 -10.24 0.60
C SER A 18 -14.81 -9.61 1.34
N GLY A 19 -14.47 -8.36 1.02
CA GLY A 19 -13.36 -7.68 1.69
C GLY A 19 -13.64 -6.23 2.08
N ILE A 20 -12.76 -5.68 2.92
CA ILE A 20 -12.67 -4.25 3.24
C ILE A 20 -11.35 -3.73 2.66
N LEU A 21 -11.42 -2.59 1.96
CA LEU A 21 -10.26 -1.90 1.43
C LEU A 21 -9.87 -0.74 2.36
N ILE A 22 -8.72 -0.83 3.00
CA ILE A 22 -8.17 0.27 3.81
C ILE A 22 -7.19 1.10 2.99
N SER A 23 -7.35 2.42 3.04
CA SER A 23 -6.53 3.39 2.31
C SER A 23 -6.16 4.56 3.22
N GLY A 24 -5.04 5.22 2.93
CA GLY A 24 -4.48 6.27 3.79
C GLY A 24 -3.14 5.84 4.37
N HIS A 25 -2.85 6.20 5.62
CA HIS A 25 -1.54 5.92 6.25
C HIS A 25 -1.61 5.41 7.70
N ASP A 26 -2.77 5.38 8.34
CA ASP A 26 -2.85 5.07 9.78
C ASP A 26 -2.75 3.57 10.08
N LEU A 27 -1.59 3.14 10.57
CA LEU A 27 -1.30 1.74 10.94
C LEU A 27 -2.10 1.28 12.17
N LYS A 28 -2.54 2.19 13.04
CA LYS A 28 -3.33 1.81 14.23
C LYS A 28 -4.77 1.47 13.83
N ASP A 29 -5.33 2.20 12.88
CA ASP A 29 -6.60 1.84 12.26
C ASP A 29 -6.51 0.48 11.55
N MET A 30 -5.38 0.16 10.90
CA MET A 30 -5.14 -1.18 10.33
C MET A 30 -5.09 -2.28 11.39
N GLU A 31 -4.35 -2.07 12.49
CA GLU A 31 -4.30 -3.01 13.61
C GLU A 31 -5.70 -3.31 14.17
N GLU A 32 -6.47 -2.26 14.45
CA GLU A 32 -7.82 -2.36 15.00
C GLU A 32 -8.77 -3.06 14.00
N LEU A 33 -8.66 -2.77 12.70
CA LEU A 33 -9.44 -3.41 11.64
C LEU A 33 -9.10 -4.90 11.51
N LEU A 34 -7.82 -5.28 11.47
CA LEU A 34 -7.38 -6.67 11.37
C LEU A 34 -7.84 -7.51 12.57
N ASN A 35 -7.78 -6.92 13.77
CA ASN A 35 -8.27 -7.57 14.98
C ASN A 35 -9.77 -7.84 14.93
N GLN A 36 -10.57 -6.88 14.48
CA GLN A 36 -12.03 -7.01 14.45
C GLN A 36 -12.54 -7.86 13.28
N THR A 37 -11.80 -7.94 12.17
CA THR A 37 -12.15 -8.78 11.00
C THR A 37 -11.76 -10.24 11.18
N LYS A 38 -10.88 -10.57 12.14
CA LYS A 38 -10.40 -11.94 12.38
C LYS A 38 -11.57 -12.89 12.65
N GLY A 39 -11.66 -13.95 11.83
CA GLY A 39 -12.68 -15.00 11.98
C GLY A 39 -14.09 -14.61 11.51
N THR A 40 -14.25 -13.44 10.87
CA THR A 40 -15.57 -12.98 10.40
C THR A 40 -15.93 -13.44 8.99
N GLY A 41 -14.97 -14.01 8.25
CA GLY A 41 -15.09 -14.33 6.82
C GLY A 41 -14.90 -13.15 5.88
N VAL A 42 -14.52 -11.98 6.42
CA VAL A 42 -14.20 -10.76 5.65
C VAL A 42 -12.69 -10.61 5.52
N ASP A 43 -12.21 -10.54 4.29
CA ASP A 43 -10.79 -10.30 3.98
C ASP A 43 -10.44 -8.81 4.11
N VAL A 44 -9.17 -8.50 4.35
CA VAL A 44 -8.64 -7.13 4.38
C VAL A 44 -7.63 -6.94 3.25
N TYR A 45 -7.77 -5.83 2.52
CA TYR A 45 -6.85 -5.41 1.47
C TYR A 45 -6.39 -3.98 1.74
N THR A 46 -5.13 -3.70 1.41
CA THR A 46 -4.60 -2.33 1.43
C THR A 46 -4.76 -1.65 0.08
N HIS A 47 -4.75 -0.32 0.07
CA HIS A 47 -4.70 0.50 -1.13
C HIS A 47 -3.79 1.73 -0.93
N GLY A 48 -3.08 2.11 -1.99
CA GLY A 48 -2.23 3.28 -2.00
C GLY A 48 -1.15 3.24 -0.92
N GLU A 49 -1.17 4.23 -0.03
CA GLU A 49 -0.17 4.39 1.04
C GLU A 49 -0.32 3.40 2.20
N MET A 50 -1.34 2.52 2.18
CA MET A 50 -1.43 1.39 3.10
C MET A 50 -0.68 0.15 2.60
N LEU A 51 -0.17 0.12 1.36
CA LEU A 51 0.65 -1.00 0.85
C LEU A 51 1.75 -1.43 1.84
N PRO A 52 2.49 -0.50 2.49
CA PRO A 52 3.56 -0.86 3.41
C PRO A 52 3.14 -1.61 4.67
N ASP A 53 1.85 -1.61 5.04
CA ASP A 53 1.35 -2.39 6.17
C ASP A 53 1.61 -3.89 5.96
N ASN A 54 1.69 -4.34 4.71
CA ASN A 54 2.11 -5.72 4.39
C ASN A 54 3.55 -6.04 4.83
N TYR A 55 4.40 -5.04 5.05
CA TYR A 55 5.82 -5.22 5.37
C TYR A 55 6.07 -5.43 6.86
N TYR A 56 5.08 -5.13 7.72
CA TYR A 56 5.24 -5.17 9.16
C TYR A 56 4.95 -6.56 9.74
N PRO A 57 5.87 -7.16 10.51
CA PRO A 57 5.68 -8.47 11.12
C PRO A 57 4.39 -8.59 11.96
N ALA A 58 3.98 -7.51 12.63
CA ALA A 58 2.75 -7.50 13.43
C ALA A 58 1.48 -7.75 12.61
N PHE A 59 1.47 -7.42 11.32
CA PHE A 59 0.32 -7.56 10.42
C PHE A 59 0.42 -8.82 9.53
N LYS A 60 1.63 -9.28 9.23
CA LYS A 60 1.86 -10.51 8.42
C LYS A 60 1.30 -11.79 9.05
N LYS A 61 0.96 -11.78 10.34
CA LYS A 61 0.39 -12.91 11.07
C LYS A 61 -1.11 -13.17 10.81
N TYR A 62 -1.81 -12.30 10.06
CA TYR A 62 -3.25 -12.43 9.81
C TYR A 62 -3.52 -13.04 8.44
N ASP A 63 -4.00 -14.29 8.39
CA ASP A 63 -4.23 -15.03 7.14
C ASP A 63 -5.29 -14.39 6.21
N HIS A 64 -6.20 -13.59 6.78
CA HIS A 64 -7.24 -12.86 6.07
C HIS A 64 -6.78 -11.47 5.60
N PHE A 65 -5.54 -11.07 5.90
CA PHE A 65 -4.88 -9.93 5.26
C PHE A 65 -4.29 -10.39 3.92
N VAL A 66 -4.95 -10.04 2.81
CA VAL A 66 -4.71 -10.71 1.52
C VAL A 66 -3.56 -10.09 0.73
N GLY A 67 -3.43 -8.77 0.77
CA GLY A 67 -2.46 -8.04 -0.05
C GLY A 67 -2.93 -6.64 -0.38
N ASN A 68 -2.49 -6.12 -1.53
CA ASN A 68 -2.77 -4.76 -1.98
C ASN A 68 -3.59 -4.72 -3.26
N TYR A 69 -4.68 -3.96 -3.27
CA TYR A 69 -5.56 -3.82 -4.42
C TYR A 69 -5.35 -2.46 -5.12
N GLY A 70 -5.13 -2.48 -6.43
CA GLY A 70 -5.07 -1.28 -7.25
C GLY A 70 -3.73 -0.54 -7.22
N SER A 71 -3.80 0.79 -7.37
CA SER A 71 -2.66 1.64 -7.68
C SER A 71 -2.61 2.87 -6.77
N SER A 72 -2.08 3.97 -7.28
CA SER A 72 -2.04 5.25 -6.57
C SER A 72 -3.42 5.90 -6.47
N TRP A 73 -3.58 6.73 -5.44
CA TRP A 73 -4.81 7.41 -5.02
C TRP A 73 -5.63 8.07 -6.15
N TRP A 74 -5.00 8.52 -7.22
CA TRP A 74 -5.71 9.22 -8.28
C TRP A 74 -6.57 8.29 -9.17
N GLN A 75 -6.32 6.97 -9.15
CA GLN A 75 -7.10 5.95 -9.86
C GLN A 75 -8.32 5.45 -9.06
N GLN A 76 -8.43 5.85 -7.79
CA GLN A 76 -9.38 5.27 -6.83
C GLN A 76 -10.84 5.26 -7.27
N ASN A 77 -11.30 6.20 -8.12
CA ASN A 77 -12.69 6.21 -8.57
C ASN A 77 -13.05 4.94 -9.37
N LYS A 78 -12.09 4.38 -10.11
CA LYS A 78 -12.28 3.11 -10.83
C LYS A 78 -12.09 1.92 -9.88
N GLU A 79 -11.02 1.98 -9.07
CA GLU A 79 -10.59 0.86 -8.23
C GLU A 79 -11.54 0.64 -7.04
N PHE A 80 -11.98 1.70 -6.36
CA PHE A 80 -12.97 1.59 -5.28
C PHE A 80 -14.32 1.07 -5.82
N GLU A 81 -14.68 1.46 -7.05
CA GLU A 81 -15.87 0.92 -7.71
C GLU A 81 -15.74 -0.60 -7.89
N SER A 82 -14.64 -1.06 -8.50
CA SER A 82 -14.42 -2.49 -8.80
C SER A 82 -14.13 -3.36 -7.56
N PHE A 83 -13.72 -2.76 -6.45
CA PHE A 83 -13.48 -3.49 -5.20
C PHE A 83 -14.76 -4.10 -4.60
N ASN A 84 -15.94 -3.61 -4.95
CA ASN A 84 -17.28 -4.06 -4.50
C ASN A 84 -17.57 -3.93 -2.99
N GLY A 85 -16.61 -4.23 -2.11
CA GLY A 85 -16.72 -4.13 -0.66
C GLY A 85 -16.54 -2.71 -0.12
N PRO A 86 -16.66 -2.52 1.21
CA PRO A 86 -16.49 -1.22 1.84
C PRO A 86 -15.07 -0.68 1.72
N ILE A 87 -14.94 0.64 1.68
CA ILE A 87 -13.66 1.35 1.65
C ILE A 87 -13.53 2.19 2.92
N LEU A 88 -12.43 2.03 3.66
CA LEU A 88 -12.07 2.84 4.81
C LEU A 88 -10.93 3.79 4.45
N LEU A 89 -11.18 5.09 4.50
CA LEU A 89 -10.15 6.13 4.34
C LEU A 89 -9.70 6.63 5.72
N THR A 90 -8.47 6.28 6.11
CA THR A 90 -7.85 6.69 7.37
C THR A 90 -7.24 8.09 7.29
N THR A 91 -6.76 8.48 6.11
CA THR A 91 -6.18 9.79 5.83
C THR A 91 -6.50 10.22 4.38
N ASN A 92 -5.91 11.33 3.93
CA ASN A 92 -5.81 11.62 2.50
C ASN A 92 -5.09 10.48 1.76
N CYS A 93 -5.32 10.29 0.45
CA CYS A 93 -6.09 11.14 -0.44
C CYS A 93 -7.46 10.54 -0.74
N LEU A 94 -8.54 11.26 -0.41
CA LEU A 94 -9.90 10.96 -0.85
C LEU A 94 -10.30 11.93 -1.97
N VAL A 95 -10.52 11.39 -3.17
CA VAL A 95 -10.94 12.12 -4.36
C VAL A 95 -12.47 12.21 -4.41
N PRO A 96 -13.05 13.35 -4.85
CA PRO A 96 -14.48 13.41 -5.13
C PRO A 96 -14.95 12.31 -6.09
N LEU A 97 -16.09 11.73 -5.75
CA LEU A 97 -16.75 10.73 -6.57
C LEU A 97 -17.14 11.34 -7.91
N ARG A 98 -17.02 10.55 -8.99
CA ARG A 98 -17.63 10.90 -10.26
C ARG A 98 -19.14 10.65 -10.20
N LYS A 99 -19.90 11.32 -11.08
CA LYS A 99 -21.36 11.18 -11.14
C LYS A 99 -21.84 9.73 -11.33
N ASN A 100 -21.02 8.89 -11.97
CA ASN A 100 -21.33 7.48 -12.24
C ASN A 100 -20.78 6.53 -11.18
N ASN A 101 -20.12 7.02 -10.13
CA ASN A 101 -19.68 6.16 -9.04
C ASN A 101 -20.84 5.82 -8.11
N THR A 102 -20.88 4.56 -7.64
CA THR A 102 -21.97 4.06 -6.79
C THR A 102 -21.53 3.69 -5.38
N TYR A 103 -20.24 3.87 -5.06
CA TYR A 103 -19.65 3.39 -3.81
C TYR A 103 -19.85 4.29 -2.58
N LEU A 104 -20.57 5.42 -2.68
CA LEU A 104 -20.74 6.35 -1.55
C LEU A 104 -21.38 5.68 -0.32
N ASN A 105 -22.35 4.79 -0.54
CA ASN A 105 -23.05 4.06 0.51
C ASN A 105 -22.16 3.03 1.25
N ARG A 106 -20.98 2.73 0.72
CA ARG A 106 -19.97 1.83 1.29
C ARG A 106 -18.62 2.52 1.48
N LEU A 107 -18.60 3.87 1.44
CA LEU A 107 -17.45 4.69 1.77
C LEU A 107 -17.50 5.08 3.25
N PHE A 108 -16.44 4.72 3.96
CA PHE A 108 -16.20 5.08 5.35
C PHE A 108 -15.00 6.03 5.43
N THR A 109 -15.12 7.03 6.27
CA THR A 109 -14.06 7.97 6.63
C THR A 109 -13.78 7.84 8.12
N THR A 110 -12.58 8.19 8.55
CA THR A 110 -12.24 8.24 9.98
C THR A 110 -11.11 9.25 10.23
N GLY A 111 -10.85 9.55 11.50
CA GLY A 111 -9.87 10.57 11.87
C GLY A 111 -10.22 11.92 11.26
N LEU A 112 -9.25 12.56 10.61
CA LEU A 112 -9.46 13.88 9.99
C LEU A 112 -10.13 13.82 8.61
N VAL A 113 -10.43 12.63 8.08
CA VAL A 113 -11.07 12.49 6.77
C VAL A 113 -12.57 12.75 6.90
N GLY A 114 -13.11 13.58 6.01
CA GLY A 114 -14.54 13.80 5.87
C GLY A 114 -14.97 13.88 4.42
N TYR A 115 -16.17 13.36 4.13
CA TYR A 115 -16.81 13.48 2.82
C TYR A 115 -18.33 13.51 3.00
N ALA A 116 -19.01 14.46 2.37
CA ALA A 116 -20.46 14.62 2.53
C ALA A 116 -21.20 13.35 2.06
N GLY A 117 -22.00 12.77 2.96
CA GLY A 117 -22.77 11.55 2.71
C GLY A 117 -22.00 10.24 2.91
N ALA A 118 -20.68 10.28 3.16
CA ALA A 118 -19.94 9.10 3.60
C ALA A 118 -20.21 8.85 5.10
N LYS A 119 -20.15 7.59 5.52
CA LYS A 119 -20.22 7.25 6.94
C LYS A 119 -18.89 7.62 7.61
N HIS A 120 -18.94 8.11 8.84
CA HIS A 120 -17.75 8.48 9.59
C HIS A 120 -17.62 7.60 10.83
N ILE A 121 -16.47 6.95 10.97
CA ILE A 121 -16.11 6.17 12.14
C ILE A 121 -15.43 7.11 13.13
N PRO A 122 -16.02 7.33 14.31
CA PRO A 122 -15.53 8.31 15.27
C PRO A 122 -14.17 7.91 15.84
N ASP A 123 -13.54 8.85 16.53
CA ASP A 123 -12.31 8.60 17.26
C ASP A 123 -12.49 7.52 18.31
N ARG A 124 -11.40 6.79 18.55
CA ARG A 124 -11.29 5.82 19.64
C ARG A 124 -11.48 6.51 20.99
N ASP A 125 -12.24 5.88 21.89
CA ASP A 125 -12.28 6.27 23.29
C ASP A 125 -10.88 6.15 23.91
N LYS A 126 -10.63 6.91 24.99
CA LYS A 126 -9.32 6.91 25.67
C LYS A 126 -8.97 5.50 26.17
N GLY A 127 -7.96 4.89 25.57
CA GLY A 127 -7.53 3.51 25.89
C GLY A 127 -8.33 2.42 25.18
N GLY A 128 -9.30 2.77 24.33
CA GLY A 128 -10.08 1.86 23.51
C GLY A 128 -9.59 1.77 22.06
N ALA A 129 -10.42 1.16 21.23
CA ALA A 129 -10.26 1.00 19.78
C ALA A 129 -11.44 1.64 19.05
N LYS A 130 -11.28 1.99 17.76
CA LYS A 130 -12.41 2.36 16.91
C LYS A 130 -13.35 1.17 16.71
N ASP A 131 -14.64 1.43 16.53
CA ASP A 131 -15.62 0.40 16.21
C ASP A 131 -15.77 0.22 14.69
N PHE A 132 -15.36 -0.95 14.18
CA PHE A 132 -15.48 -1.34 12.78
C PHE A 132 -16.63 -2.35 12.55
N SER A 133 -17.52 -2.55 13.52
CA SER A 133 -18.63 -3.52 13.40
C SER A 133 -19.54 -3.24 12.20
N GLU A 134 -19.91 -1.98 11.97
CA GLU A 134 -20.80 -1.60 10.86
C GLU A 134 -20.17 -1.87 9.48
N ILE A 135 -18.88 -1.56 9.32
CA ILE A 135 -18.18 -1.79 8.04
C ILE A 135 -18.01 -3.30 7.77
N ILE A 136 -17.80 -4.10 8.80
CA ILE A 136 -17.72 -5.57 8.71
C ILE A 136 -19.08 -6.17 8.32
N GLU A 137 -20.17 -5.75 8.96
CA GLU A 137 -21.51 -6.22 8.63
C GLU A 137 -21.97 -5.81 7.22
N LEU A 138 -21.51 -4.65 6.74
CA LEU A 138 -21.72 -4.25 5.34
C LEU A 138 -20.91 -5.15 4.39
N ALA A 139 -19.64 -5.41 4.70
CA ALA A 139 -18.76 -6.23 3.85
C ALA A 139 -19.34 -7.62 3.60
N LYS A 140 -19.90 -8.27 4.62
CA LYS A 140 -20.54 -9.60 4.49
C LYS A 140 -21.69 -9.66 3.46
N LYS A 141 -22.26 -8.51 3.09
CA LYS A 141 -23.35 -8.39 2.11
C LYS A 141 -22.85 -7.97 0.72
N CYS A 142 -21.57 -7.64 0.59
CA CYS A 142 -20.95 -7.22 -0.65
C CYS A 142 -20.44 -8.43 -1.45
N LYS A 143 -20.31 -8.24 -2.77
CA LYS A 143 -19.59 -9.18 -3.61
C LYS A 143 -18.08 -9.14 -3.29
N PRO A 144 -17.34 -10.23 -3.55
CA PRO A 144 -15.87 -10.21 -3.55
C PRO A 144 -15.32 -9.14 -4.51
N PRO A 145 -14.08 -8.67 -4.30
CA PRO A 145 -13.44 -7.73 -5.22
C PRO A 145 -13.34 -8.29 -6.65
N THR A 146 -13.56 -7.44 -7.65
CA THR A 146 -13.29 -7.80 -9.04
C THR A 146 -11.77 -7.76 -9.27
N GLU A 147 -11.19 -8.84 -9.77
CA GLU A 147 -9.76 -8.87 -10.11
C GLU A 147 -9.44 -7.86 -11.23
N ILE A 148 -8.42 -7.04 -11.02
CA ILE A 148 -7.96 -6.02 -11.98
C ILE A 148 -6.55 -6.28 -12.49
N GLU A 149 -5.79 -7.12 -11.78
CA GLU A 149 -4.43 -7.55 -12.09
C GLU A 149 -4.06 -8.78 -11.25
N THR A 150 -2.96 -9.45 -11.60
CA THR A 150 -2.39 -10.58 -10.84
C THR A 150 -0.89 -10.39 -10.68
N GLY A 151 -0.28 -11.12 -9.74
CA GLY A 151 1.16 -11.11 -9.50
C GLY A 151 1.51 -10.62 -8.11
N LYS A 152 2.70 -10.02 -7.97
CA LYS A 152 3.23 -9.58 -6.69
C LYS A 152 4.06 -8.30 -6.80
N ILE A 153 4.13 -7.55 -5.71
CA ILE A 153 5.07 -6.45 -5.49
C ILE A 153 6.02 -6.84 -4.37
N VAL A 154 7.31 -6.56 -4.51
CA VAL A 154 8.30 -6.78 -3.46
C VAL A 154 8.62 -5.45 -2.78
N GLY A 155 8.62 -5.43 -1.44
CA GLY A 155 8.96 -4.25 -0.64
C GLY A 155 9.41 -4.61 0.77
N GLY A 156 9.52 -3.61 1.64
CA GLY A 156 9.96 -3.78 3.03
C GLY A 156 11.44 -3.45 3.27
N PHE A 157 12.04 -2.66 2.39
CA PHE A 157 13.43 -2.22 2.46
C PHE A 157 13.58 -0.93 3.31
N ALA A 158 12.98 -0.92 4.50
CA ALA A 158 13.22 0.16 5.47
C ALA A 158 14.65 0.07 6.06
N HIS A 159 15.06 1.09 6.80
CA HIS A 159 16.46 1.25 7.23
C HIS A 159 17.03 0.01 7.93
N ASN A 160 16.27 -0.66 8.82
CA ASN A 160 16.75 -1.84 9.53
C ASN A 160 17.02 -3.02 8.58
N GLN A 161 16.13 -3.27 7.61
CA GLN A 161 16.29 -4.33 6.61
C GLN A 161 17.46 -4.03 5.66
N VAL A 162 17.63 -2.79 5.23
CA VAL A 162 18.74 -2.39 4.34
C VAL A 162 20.07 -2.47 5.08
N LEU A 163 20.14 -2.02 6.33
CA LEU A 163 21.35 -2.11 7.15
C LEU A 163 21.73 -3.58 7.44
N ALA A 164 20.75 -4.48 7.59
CA ALA A 164 21.01 -5.92 7.70
C ALA A 164 21.61 -6.52 6.41
N LEU A 165 21.47 -5.83 5.27
CA LEU A 165 22.04 -6.20 3.97
C LEU A 165 23.25 -5.33 3.58
N ALA A 166 23.77 -4.51 4.51
CA ALA A 166 24.77 -3.48 4.21
C ALA A 166 26.03 -4.06 3.55
N ASP A 167 26.57 -5.16 4.07
CA ASP A 167 27.78 -5.77 3.51
C ASP A 167 27.59 -6.17 2.04
N LYS A 168 26.44 -6.79 1.71
CA LYS A 168 26.07 -7.19 0.35
C LYS A 168 25.91 -5.97 -0.56
N VAL A 169 25.27 -4.90 -0.07
CA VAL A 169 25.10 -3.66 -0.82
C VAL A 169 26.44 -2.98 -1.07
N VAL A 170 27.29 -2.87 -0.06
CA VAL A 170 28.62 -2.26 -0.15
C VAL A 170 29.52 -3.05 -1.12
N GLU A 171 29.47 -4.37 -1.09
CA GLU A 171 30.19 -5.22 -2.04
C GLU A 171 29.72 -4.99 -3.49
N ALA A 172 28.40 -4.95 -3.72
CA ALA A 172 27.84 -4.69 -5.04
C ALA A 172 28.22 -3.30 -5.58
N VAL A 173 28.34 -2.29 -4.72
CA VAL A 173 28.85 -0.96 -5.09
C VAL A 173 30.35 -1.01 -5.41
N LYS A 174 31.16 -1.62 -4.54
CA LYS A 174 32.63 -1.70 -4.71
C LYS A 174 33.04 -2.50 -5.94
N SER A 175 32.30 -3.55 -6.29
CA SER A 175 32.54 -4.35 -7.50
C SER A 175 32.08 -3.65 -8.78
N GLY A 176 31.29 -2.57 -8.68
CA GLY A 176 30.70 -1.87 -9.82
C GLY A 176 29.43 -2.51 -10.36
N ALA A 177 28.90 -3.56 -9.71
CA ALA A 177 27.62 -4.17 -10.06
C ALA A 177 26.45 -3.21 -9.85
N ILE A 178 26.51 -2.38 -8.80
CA ILE A 178 25.62 -1.22 -8.62
C ILE A 178 26.44 0.05 -8.82
N LYS A 179 26.19 0.76 -9.92
CA LYS A 179 26.85 2.03 -10.22
C LYS A 179 26.22 3.24 -9.54
N ARG A 180 24.91 3.20 -9.31
CA ARG A 180 24.17 4.35 -8.77
C ARG A 180 22.84 3.96 -8.15
N PHE A 181 22.53 4.60 -7.02
CA PHE A 181 21.19 4.65 -6.45
C PHE A 181 20.46 5.91 -6.95
N ILE A 182 19.20 5.76 -7.35
CA ILE A 182 18.35 6.87 -7.78
C ILE A 182 17.15 6.94 -6.83
N VAL A 183 17.06 8.02 -6.06
CA VAL A 183 15.90 8.25 -5.18
C VAL A 183 14.74 8.76 -6.04
N MET A 184 13.68 7.96 -6.15
CA MET A 184 12.44 8.29 -6.87
C MET A 184 11.22 8.29 -5.94
N ALA A 185 11.45 8.57 -4.64
CA ALA A 185 10.42 8.67 -3.61
C ALA A 185 9.49 9.90 -3.83
N GLY A 186 8.37 9.92 -3.10
CA GLY A 186 7.45 11.04 -3.03
C GLY A 186 6.01 10.68 -3.39
N CYS A 187 5.30 11.64 -3.98
CA CYS A 187 3.86 11.51 -4.27
C CYS A 187 3.55 11.48 -5.77
N ASP A 188 2.68 10.54 -6.18
CA ASP A 188 2.14 10.48 -7.54
C ASP A 188 0.95 11.43 -7.75
N GLY A 189 0.49 11.58 -9.00
CA GLY A 189 -0.67 12.38 -9.36
C GLY A 189 -1.18 12.14 -10.78
N ARG A 190 -2.16 12.94 -11.18
CA ARG A 190 -2.97 12.73 -12.42
C ARG A 190 -2.32 13.19 -13.72
N GLN A 191 -1.38 14.14 -13.65
CA GLN A 191 -0.86 14.78 -14.85
C GLN A 191 -0.12 13.76 -15.71
N LYS A 192 -0.43 13.72 -17.01
CA LYS A 192 0.17 12.78 -17.97
C LYS A 192 1.69 12.90 -18.03
N THR A 193 2.23 14.09 -17.76
CA THR A 193 3.67 14.37 -17.67
C THR A 193 4.41 13.51 -16.63
N ARG A 194 3.69 12.86 -15.70
CA ARG A 194 4.27 11.90 -14.76
C ARG A 194 4.61 10.56 -15.40
N SER A 195 4.25 10.32 -16.67
CA SER A 195 4.81 9.19 -17.46
C SER A 195 6.34 9.24 -17.47
N TYR A 196 6.91 10.43 -17.38
CA TYR A 196 8.35 10.66 -17.19
C TYR A 196 8.97 9.74 -16.13
N TYR A 197 8.32 9.51 -14.99
CA TYR A 197 8.89 8.65 -13.94
C TYR A 197 8.88 7.17 -14.31
N THR A 198 7.89 6.73 -15.07
CA THR A 198 7.86 5.37 -15.64
C THR A 198 8.96 5.24 -16.69
N GLU A 199 9.04 6.19 -17.62
CA GLU A 199 10.06 6.23 -18.68
C GLU A 199 11.49 6.27 -18.10
N VAL A 200 11.74 7.05 -17.04
CA VAL A 200 13.03 7.05 -16.34
C VAL A 200 13.33 5.66 -15.78
N ALA A 201 12.39 5.02 -15.08
CA ALA A 201 12.63 3.72 -14.46
C ALA A 201 12.93 2.62 -15.50
N GLU A 202 12.25 2.65 -16.65
CA GLU A 202 12.45 1.71 -17.75
C GLU A 202 13.78 1.91 -18.49
N ASN A 203 14.25 3.16 -18.60
CA ASN A 203 15.44 3.51 -19.39
C ASN A 203 16.71 3.69 -18.53
N LEU A 204 16.61 3.55 -17.21
CA LEU A 204 17.77 3.55 -16.33
C LEU A 204 18.67 2.34 -16.65
N PRO A 205 20.01 2.51 -16.66
CA PRO A 205 20.93 1.39 -16.87
C PRO A 205 20.68 0.24 -15.90
N GLU A 206 20.86 -0.99 -16.36
CA GLU A 206 20.57 -2.21 -15.58
C GLU A 206 21.43 -2.34 -14.31
N ASP A 207 22.55 -1.62 -14.23
CA ASP A 207 23.44 -1.53 -13.06
C ASP A 207 23.03 -0.41 -12.07
N THR A 208 21.78 0.05 -12.12
CA THR A 208 21.23 1.05 -11.19
C THR A 208 20.08 0.49 -10.36
N VAL A 209 19.92 1.04 -9.15
CA VAL A 209 18.87 0.67 -8.19
C VAL A 209 18.04 1.90 -7.84
N ILE A 210 16.72 1.77 -7.91
CA ILE A 210 15.75 2.79 -7.50
C ILE A 210 15.46 2.62 -6.00
N LEU A 211 15.62 3.71 -5.25
CA LEU A 211 15.17 3.81 -3.86
C LEU A 211 13.85 4.58 -3.82
N THR A 212 12.83 4.02 -3.19
CA THR A 212 11.50 4.66 -3.15
C THR A 212 10.82 4.57 -1.80
N ALA A 213 9.93 5.53 -1.58
CA ALA A 213 9.03 5.66 -0.45
C ALA A 213 7.84 6.52 -0.90
N GLY A 214 6.64 6.19 -0.46
CA GLY A 214 5.43 6.91 -0.84
C GLY A 214 4.85 6.55 -2.21
N CYS A 215 3.67 7.09 -2.51
CA CYS A 215 2.84 6.62 -3.63
C CYS A 215 3.41 6.91 -5.02
N ALA A 216 4.51 7.66 -5.15
CA ALA A 216 5.30 7.75 -6.39
C ALA A 216 5.71 6.38 -6.92
N LYS A 217 5.92 5.39 -6.02
CA LYS A 217 6.25 4.00 -6.35
C LYS A 217 5.35 3.38 -7.41
N TYR A 218 4.07 3.74 -7.45
CA TYR A 218 3.09 3.15 -8.37
C TYR A 218 3.35 3.46 -9.85
N ARG A 219 4.31 4.34 -10.15
CA ARG A 219 4.78 4.57 -11.53
C ARG A 219 5.69 3.47 -12.06
N TYR A 220 6.32 2.68 -11.19
CA TYR A 220 7.37 1.74 -11.59
C TYR A 220 7.46 0.46 -10.74
N ASN A 221 6.75 0.34 -9.61
CA ASN A 221 6.82 -0.82 -8.71
C ASN A 221 6.16 -2.10 -9.26
N LYS A 222 5.46 -2.01 -10.39
CA LYS A 222 4.85 -3.13 -11.12
C LYS A 222 5.60 -3.47 -12.41
N LEU A 223 6.72 -2.81 -12.68
CA LEU A 223 7.59 -3.12 -13.81
C LEU A 223 8.49 -4.32 -13.48
N ASN A 224 8.82 -5.12 -14.48
CA ASN A 224 9.75 -6.23 -14.33
C ASN A 224 11.20 -5.75 -14.51
N LEU A 225 11.72 -4.98 -13.54
CA LEU A 225 13.07 -4.40 -13.62
C LEU A 225 14.18 -5.36 -13.17
N GLY A 226 13.84 -6.51 -12.57
CA GLY A 226 14.78 -7.53 -12.13
C GLY A 226 15.56 -7.18 -10.86
N ASP A 227 16.68 -7.85 -10.66
CA ASP A 227 17.58 -7.72 -9.50
C ASP A 227 19.06 -7.70 -9.92
N ILE A 228 19.92 -7.19 -9.05
CA ILE A 228 21.38 -7.19 -9.20
C ILE A 228 21.95 -8.06 -8.07
N GLY A 229 22.36 -9.28 -8.40
CA GLY A 229 22.94 -10.21 -7.42
C GLY A 229 21.97 -10.55 -6.26
N GLY A 230 20.67 -10.62 -6.54
CA GLY A 230 19.62 -10.84 -5.54
C GLY A 230 19.21 -9.59 -4.76
N ILE A 231 19.61 -8.38 -5.19
CA ILE A 231 19.08 -7.11 -4.67
C ILE A 231 18.08 -6.56 -5.68
N PRO A 232 16.78 -6.46 -5.39
CA PRO A 232 15.80 -5.94 -6.34
C PRO A 232 16.18 -4.53 -6.83
N ARG A 233 15.95 -4.26 -8.12
CA ARG A 233 16.25 -2.94 -8.71
C ARG A 233 15.28 -1.84 -8.27
N VAL A 234 14.23 -2.18 -7.53
CA VAL A 234 13.37 -1.23 -6.82
C VAL A 234 13.30 -1.64 -5.36
N LEU A 235 13.82 -0.77 -4.48
CA LEU A 235 13.80 -0.95 -3.04
C LEU A 235 12.77 0.00 -2.44
N ASP A 236 11.61 -0.56 -2.09
CA ASP A 236 10.52 0.15 -1.45
C ASP A 236 10.66 0.13 0.07
N ALA A 237 10.99 1.29 0.65
CA ALA A 237 11.13 1.48 2.09
C ALA A 237 9.80 1.62 2.83
N GLY A 238 8.71 1.96 2.13
CA GLY A 238 7.39 2.10 2.73
C GLY A 238 6.63 3.36 2.30
N GLN A 239 5.93 3.97 3.25
CA GLN A 239 5.08 5.15 3.06
C GLN A 239 5.92 6.38 2.78
N CYS A 240 5.31 7.51 2.45
CA CYS A 240 6.06 8.75 2.24
C CYS A 240 6.90 9.16 3.47
N ASN A 241 6.43 8.91 4.70
CA ASN A 241 7.19 9.08 5.94
C ASN A 241 8.43 8.17 6.04
N ASP A 242 8.41 7.00 5.39
CA ASP A 242 9.57 6.11 5.33
C ASP A 242 10.68 6.61 4.39
N SER A 243 10.51 7.79 3.78
CA SER A 243 11.64 8.56 3.23
C SER A 243 12.72 8.80 4.28
N TYR A 244 12.36 8.82 5.56
CA TYR A 244 13.31 8.78 6.68
C TYR A 244 14.31 7.63 6.55
N SER A 245 13.84 6.42 6.18
CA SER A 245 14.71 5.26 5.99
C SER A 245 15.71 5.42 4.85
N LEU A 246 15.40 6.27 3.86
CA LEU A 246 16.30 6.53 2.73
C LEU A 246 17.43 7.50 3.09
N VAL A 247 17.26 8.25 4.19
CA VAL A 247 18.26 9.19 4.72
C VAL A 247 19.22 8.52 5.69
N VAL A 248 18.73 7.58 6.49
CA VAL A 248 19.51 6.76 7.46
C VAL A 248 20.44 5.81 6.72
#